data_AF-E3TEH7-F1
#
_entry.id   AF-E3TEH7-F1
#
_cell.length_a   1.000
_cell.length_b   1.000
_cell.length_c   1.000
_cell.angle_alpha   90.00
_cell.angle_beta   90.00
_cell.angle_gamma   90.00
#
_symmetry.space_group_name_H-M   'P 1'
#
loop_
_entity.id
_entity.type
_entity.pdbx_description
1 polymer ?
#
loop_
_entity_poly.entity_id
_entity_poly.type
_entity_poly.pdbx_seq_one_letter_code
_entity_poly.pdbx_strand_id
1 'polypeptide(L)'
;MSDKKMTSSRRYNLKSLLLSIAAGLREAEAKQLVADKESYMNEHCPSLNLPSSVQELQDLCKKLHQNIEKVDEERYDLEVKVAKSNKEIEDLKIKVIDLIGKFKKPALRKVRMSADQMLQALLGSKHKVSLDLRANLKQVKKEVKEESAEQVGDWRKNIEDKAGMDGRKKMFESEA
;
A
#
# COMPACT_ATOMS: atom_id res chain seq x y z
N MET A 1 44.13 11.53 24.32
CA MET A 1 43.12 12.41 23.68
C MET A 1 41.99 11.52 23.16
N SER A 2 40.91 11.38 23.93
CA SER A 2 39.76 10.57 23.51
C SER A 2 38.83 11.49 22.71
N ASP A 3 38.94 11.45 21.37
CA ASP A 3 38.02 12.19 20.51
C ASP A 3 36.60 11.70 20.78
N LYS A 4 35.81 12.57 21.42
CA LYS A 4 34.43 12.29 21.80
C LYS A 4 33.64 12.06 20.51
N LYS A 5 33.37 10.78 20.20
CA LYS A 5 32.56 10.39 19.04
C LYS A 5 31.22 11.14 19.07
N MET A 6 30.82 11.68 17.92
CA MET A 6 29.55 12.38 17.70
C MET A 6 28.37 11.67 18.39
N THR A 7 27.51 12.43 19.07
CA THR A 7 26.33 11.86 19.75
C THR A 7 25.41 11.16 18.75
N SER A 8 24.73 10.11 19.19
CA SER A 8 23.82 9.34 18.33
C SER A 8 22.69 10.22 17.77
N SER A 9 22.15 11.12 18.59
CA SER A 9 21.13 12.09 18.19
C SER A 9 21.61 12.99 17.05
N ARG A 10 22.83 13.55 17.15
CA ARG A 10 23.38 14.38 16.08
C ARG A 10 23.61 13.60 14.79
N ARG A 11 24.08 12.36 14.86
CA ARG A 11 24.22 11.49 13.66
C ARG A 11 22.87 11.20 13.00
N TYR A 12 21.84 10.91 13.78
CA TYR A 12 20.49 10.67 13.26
C TYR A 12 19.92 11.93 12.58
N ASN A 13 20.05 13.08 13.24
CA ASN A 13 19.63 14.37 12.67
C ASN A 13 20.34 14.66 11.34
N LEU A 14 21.65 14.42 11.25
CA LEU A 14 22.40 14.60 10.00
C LEU A 14 21.94 13.65 8.88
N LYS A 15 21.65 12.37 9.20
CA LYS A 15 21.09 11.43 8.22
C LYS A 15 19.71 11.87 7.74
N SER A 16 18.86 12.35 8.63
CA SER A 16 17.54 12.86 8.28
C SER A 16 17.63 14.09 7.38
N LEU A 17 18.50 15.05 7.70
CA LEU A 17 18.75 16.21 6.85
C LEU A 17 19.28 15.82 5.46
N LEU A 18 20.22 14.87 5.40
CA LEU A 18 20.74 14.36 4.13
C LEU A 18 19.63 13.77 3.26
N LEU A 19 18.75 12.95 3.84
CA LEU A 19 17.62 12.37 3.12
C LEU A 19 16.61 13.43 2.66
N SER A 20 16.35 14.43 3.50
CA SER A 20 15.46 15.55 3.15
C SER A 20 16.00 16.36 1.97
N ILE A 21 17.31 16.63 1.95
CA ILE A 21 17.96 17.31 0.81
C ILE A 21 17.92 16.44 -0.44
N ALA A 22 18.25 15.15 -0.31
CA ALA A 22 18.22 14.20 -1.42
C ALA A 22 16.83 14.07 -2.04
N ALA A 23 15.77 14.08 -1.23
CA ALA A 23 14.39 14.11 -1.71
C ALA A 23 14.11 15.38 -2.54
N GLY A 24 14.50 16.55 -2.04
CA GLY A 24 14.36 17.81 -2.78
C GLY A 24 15.13 17.83 -4.11
N LEU A 25 16.36 17.29 -4.14
CA LEU A 25 17.15 17.16 -5.37
C LEU A 25 16.49 16.22 -6.37
N ARG A 26 15.95 15.09 -5.92
CA ARG A 26 15.23 14.14 -6.78
C ARG A 26 13.96 14.75 -7.38
N GLU A 27 13.23 15.57 -6.63
CA GLU A 27 12.07 16.29 -7.15
C GLU A 27 12.47 17.35 -8.17
N ALA A 28 13.56 18.08 -7.93
CA ALA A 28 14.10 19.04 -8.89
C ALA A 28 14.55 18.36 -10.19
N GLU A 29 15.27 17.25 -10.09
CA GLU A 29 15.68 16.43 -11.24
C GLU A 29 14.46 15.92 -12.02
N ALA A 30 13.43 15.43 -11.34
CA ALA A 30 12.21 14.97 -12.00
C ALA A 30 11.50 16.10 -12.78
N LYS A 31 11.46 17.32 -12.23
CA LYS A 31 10.92 18.49 -12.94
C LYS A 31 11.77 18.86 -14.15
N GLN A 32 13.09 18.84 -14.00
CA GLN A 32 14.00 19.13 -15.09
C GLN A 32 13.85 18.12 -16.23
N LEU A 33 13.73 16.82 -15.92
CA LEU A 33 13.53 15.76 -16.91
C LEU A 33 12.24 15.99 -17.73
N VAL A 34 11.15 16.43 -17.10
CA VAL A 34 9.91 16.77 -17.81
C VAL A 34 10.12 17.96 -18.74
N ALA A 35 10.77 19.03 -18.26
CA ALA A 35 11.09 20.20 -19.09
C ALA A 35 12.02 19.86 -20.26
N ASP A 36 13.06 19.07 -20.04
CA ASP A 36 13.99 18.63 -21.08
C ASP A 36 13.27 17.77 -22.12
N LYS A 37 12.35 16.89 -21.68
CA LYS A 37 11.51 16.10 -22.58
C LYS A 37 10.61 16.99 -23.44
N GLU A 38 9.97 18.00 -22.85
CA GLU A 38 9.14 18.95 -23.59
C GLU A 38 9.96 19.74 -24.61
N SER A 39 11.15 20.23 -24.22
CA SER A 39 12.07 20.93 -25.13
C SER A 39 12.48 20.04 -26.29
N TYR A 40 12.89 18.80 -26.01
CA TYR A 40 13.28 17.83 -27.02
C TYR A 40 12.14 17.53 -28.00
N MET A 41 10.93 17.32 -27.50
CA MET A 41 9.75 17.06 -28.33
C MET A 41 9.40 18.26 -29.21
N ASN A 42 9.51 19.49 -28.71
CA ASN A 42 9.25 20.69 -29.50
C ASN A 42 10.26 20.89 -30.64
N GLU A 43 11.53 20.51 -30.44
CA GLU A 43 12.57 20.58 -31.46
C GLU A 43 12.42 19.49 -32.53
N HIS A 44 12.10 18.25 -32.13
CA HIS A 44 12.10 17.09 -33.02
C HIS A 44 10.72 16.79 -33.64
N CYS A 45 9.65 17.22 -32.98
CA CYS A 45 8.27 17.05 -33.42
C CYS A 45 7.47 18.33 -33.14
N PRO A 46 7.79 19.43 -33.85
CA PRO A 46 7.06 20.69 -33.70
C PRO A 46 5.59 20.52 -34.09
N SER A 47 4.74 21.45 -33.63
CA SER A 47 3.33 21.46 -33.97
C SER A 47 3.12 21.45 -35.49
N LEU A 48 2.21 20.58 -35.95
CA LEU A 48 1.96 20.37 -37.36
C LEU A 48 1.48 21.66 -38.03
N ASN A 49 2.23 22.11 -39.04
CA ASN A 49 1.78 23.18 -39.92
C ASN A 49 1.22 22.56 -41.21
N LEU A 50 -0.06 22.79 -41.47
CA LEU A 50 -0.75 22.25 -42.64
C LEU A 50 -0.59 23.23 -43.82
N PRO A 51 0.09 22.84 -44.90
CA PRO A 51 0.16 23.64 -46.11
C PRO A 51 -1.21 23.78 -46.78
N SER A 52 -1.40 24.87 -47.53
CA SER A 52 -2.66 25.17 -48.20
C SER A 52 -2.83 24.47 -49.56
N SER A 53 -1.74 24.02 -50.17
CA SER A 53 -1.76 23.34 -51.48
C SER A 53 -1.93 21.83 -51.35
N VAL A 54 -2.73 21.23 -52.25
CA VAL A 54 -2.95 19.77 -52.31
C VAL A 54 -1.63 19.01 -52.53
N GLN A 55 -0.74 19.54 -53.38
CA GLN A 55 0.54 18.89 -53.67
C GLN A 55 1.45 18.89 -52.44
N GLU A 56 1.57 20.03 -51.77
CA GLU A 56 2.38 20.17 -50.55
C GLU A 56 1.86 19.28 -49.42
N LEU A 57 0.54 19.12 -49.30
CA LEU A 57 -0.07 18.18 -48.35
C LEU A 57 0.29 16.73 -48.65
N GLN A 58 0.23 16.31 -49.92
CA GLN A 58 0.60 14.95 -50.31
C GLN A 58 2.08 14.66 -50.03
N ASP A 59 2.97 15.61 -50.30
CA ASP A 59 4.40 15.47 -50.05
C ASP A 59 4.72 15.45 -48.55
N LEU A 60 4.02 16.26 -47.74
CA LEU A 60 4.10 16.21 -46.29
C LEU A 60 3.66 14.85 -45.74
N CYS A 61 2.54 14.30 -46.21
CA CYS A 61 2.05 12.98 -45.78
C CYS A 61 3.06 11.87 -46.09
N LYS A 62 3.66 11.87 -47.29
CA LYS A 62 4.71 10.90 -47.66
C LYS A 62 5.94 11.04 -46.76
N LYS A 63 6.38 12.27 -46.48
CA LYS A 63 7.52 12.55 -45.61
C LYS A 63 7.27 12.09 -44.16
N LEU A 64 6.09 12.35 -43.62
CA LEU A 64 5.71 11.90 -42.28
C LEU A 64 5.68 10.37 -42.20
N HIS A 65 5.14 9.69 -43.21
CA HIS A 65 5.12 8.23 -43.25
C HIS A 65 6.53 7.63 -43.23
N GLN A 66 7.45 8.12 -44.07
CA GLN A 66 8.85 7.69 -44.07
C GLN A 66 9.56 7.97 -42.74
N ASN A 67 9.26 9.10 -42.10
CA ASN A 67 9.82 9.42 -40.79
C ASN A 67 9.29 8.48 -39.70
N ILE A 68 8.01 8.09 -39.74
CA ILE A 68 7.43 7.14 -38.79
C ILE A 68 8.16 5.80 -38.87
N GLU A 69 8.42 5.28 -40.06
CA GLU A 69 9.15 4.02 -40.25
C GLU A 69 10.54 4.07 -39.59
N LYS A 70 11.30 5.14 -39.84
CA LYS A 70 12.64 5.32 -39.25
C LYS A 70 12.59 5.45 -37.73
N VAL A 71 11.66 6.26 -37.20
CA VAL A 71 11.54 6.49 -35.76
C VAL A 71 11.10 5.21 -35.04
N ASP A 72 10.24 4.39 -35.65
CA ASP A 72 9.84 3.12 -35.03
C ASP A 72 10.99 2.08 -35.04
N GLU A 73 11.81 2.05 -36.09
CA GLU A 73 13.05 1.26 -36.11
C GLU A 73 14.02 1.70 -34.99
N GLU A 74 14.27 3.00 -34.86
CA GLU A 74 15.11 3.56 -33.78
C GLU A 74 14.51 3.25 -32.39
N ARG A 75 13.19 3.36 -32.24
CA ARG A 75 12.47 3.02 -31.00
C ARG A 75 12.67 1.54 -30.65
N TYR A 76 12.55 0.64 -31.63
CA TYR A 76 12.77 -0.78 -31.43
C TYR A 76 14.20 -1.08 -30.95
N ASP A 77 15.20 -0.50 -31.60
CA ASP A 77 16.61 -0.68 -31.21
C ASP A 77 16.90 -0.16 -29.79
N LEU A 78 16.33 0.99 -29.43
CA LEU A 78 16.43 1.53 -28.08
C LEU A 78 15.75 0.62 -27.06
N GLU A 79 14.55 0.11 -27.36
CA GLU A 79 13.83 -0.83 -26.50
C GLU A 79 14.64 -2.11 -26.26
N VAL A 80 15.25 -2.67 -27.31
CA VAL A 80 16.12 -3.85 -27.19
C VAL A 80 17.35 -3.56 -26.32
N LYS A 81 17.97 -2.39 -26.44
CA LYS A 81 19.11 -1.99 -25.59
C LYS A 81 18.69 -1.86 -24.12
N VAL A 82 17.54 -1.26 -23.85
CA VAL A 82 16.98 -1.16 -22.49
C VAL A 82 16.67 -2.54 -21.93
N ALA A 83 16.05 -3.43 -22.71
CA ALA A 83 15.75 -4.80 -22.29
C ALA A 83 17.02 -5.60 -21.95
N LYS A 84 18.08 -5.49 -22.76
CA LYS A 84 19.39 -6.09 -22.46
C LYS A 84 19.98 -5.57 -21.15
N SER A 85 19.95 -4.25 -20.95
CA SER A 85 20.45 -3.61 -19.73
C SER A 85 19.65 -4.05 -18.49
N ASN A 86 18.33 -4.14 -18.60
CA ASN A 86 17.47 -4.62 -17.51
C ASN A 86 17.78 -6.08 -17.14
N LYS A 87 17.97 -6.94 -18.15
CA LYS A 87 18.35 -8.33 -17.93
C LYS A 87 19.70 -8.45 -17.21
N GLU A 88 20.69 -7.65 -17.62
CA GLU A 88 21.98 -7.62 -16.94
C GLU A 88 21.85 -7.15 -15.48
N ILE A 89 21.05 -6.12 -15.22
CA ILE A 89 20.76 -5.65 -13.85
C ILE A 89 20.10 -6.74 -13.02
N GLU A 90 19.17 -7.51 -13.58
CA GLU A 90 18.52 -8.64 -12.90
C GLU A 90 19.52 -9.75 -12.56
N ASP A 91 20.35 -10.15 -13.51
CA ASP A 91 21.40 -11.15 -13.31
C ASP A 91 22.38 -10.69 -12.22
N LEU A 92 22.78 -9.42 -12.22
CA LEU A 92 23.64 -8.85 -11.19
C LEU A 92 22.95 -8.80 -9.82
N LYS A 93 21.66 -8.46 -9.76
CA LYS A 93 20.88 -8.49 -8.50
C LYS A 93 20.84 -9.90 -7.91
N ILE A 94 20.64 -10.93 -8.74
CA ILE A 94 20.67 -12.33 -8.30
C ILE A 94 22.04 -12.69 -7.75
N LYS A 95 23.13 -12.37 -8.48
CA LYS A 95 24.50 -12.60 -8.00
C LYS A 95 24.77 -11.91 -6.66
N VAL A 96 24.30 -10.68 -6.47
CA VAL A 96 24.42 -9.96 -5.19
C VAL A 96 23.69 -10.71 -4.08
N ILE A 97 22.49 -11.23 -4.33
CA ILE A 97 21.73 -12.01 -3.34
C ILE A 97 22.47 -13.31 -2.99
N ASP A 98 22.99 -14.02 -3.98
CA ASP A 98 23.74 -15.27 -3.78
C ASP A 98 25.03 -15.03 -2.99
N LEU A 99 25.76 -13.94 -3.26
CA LEU A 99 26.96 -13.54 -2.53
C LEU A 99 26.68 -13.11 -1.09
N ILE A 100 25.58 -12.40 -0.84
CA ILE A 100 25.14 -12.04 0.52
C ILE A 100 24.68 -13.30 1.29
N GLY A 101 24.37 -14.38 0.57
CA GLY A 101 23.83 -15.63 1.09
C GLY A 101 22.31 -15.59 1.15
N LYS A 102 21.66 -16.55 0.46
CA LYS A 102 20.19 -16.75 0.43
C LYS A 102 19.55 -16.76 1.82
N PHE A 103 20.30 -17.22 2.82
CA PHE A 103 20.00 -17.08 4.23
C PHE A 103 20.95 -16.06 4.83
N LYS A 104 20.48 -14.84 5.10
CA LYS A 104 21.17 -14.00 6.08
C LYS A 104 21.27 -14.83 7.35
N LYS A 105 22.48 -15.27 7.73
CA LYS A 105 22.69 -15.99 9.00
C LYS A 105 21.98 -15.17 10.08
N PRO A 106 20.93 -15.70 10.74
CA PRO A 106 20.25 -14.95 11.77
C PRO A 106 21.31 -14.50 12.77
N ALA A 107 21.56 -13.20 12.85
CA ALA A 107 22.54 -12.69 13.79
C ALA A 107 22.10 -13.20 15.16
N LEU A 108 22.99 -13.91 15.86
CA LEU A 108 22.73 -14.35 17.23
C LEU A 108 22.55 -13.09 18.08
N ARG A 109 21.31 -12.60 18.17
CA ARG A 109 21.00 -11.42 18.96
C ARG A 109 21.09 -11.86 20.42
N LYS A 110 21.98 -11.24 21.17
CA LYS A 110 21.97 -11.34 22.64
C LYS A 110 20.70 -10.64 23.12
N VAL A 111 19.61 -11.39 23.20
CA VAL A 111 18.34 -10.93 23.75
C VAL A 111 18.60 -10.64 25.24
N ARG A 112 18.67 -9.36 25.60
CA ARG A 112 18.62 -8.95 27.01
C ARG A 112 17.16 -8.99 27.45
N MET A 113 16.91 -9.23 28.74
CA MET A 113 15.55 -9.18 29.29
C MET A 113 14.86 -7.90 28.84
N SER A 114 13.62 -8.03 28.36
CA SER A 114 12.84 -6.85 27.93
C SER A 114 12.60 -5.93 29.13
N ALA A 115 12.36 -4.65 28.87
CA ALA A 115 11.99 -3.70 29.93
C ALA A 115 10.79 -4.22 30.73
N ASP A 116 9.82 -4.84 30.07
CA ASP A 116 8.64 -5.43 30.72
C ASP A 116 9.00 -6.63 31.62
N GLN A 117 9.90 -7.51 31.18
CA GLN A 117 10.39 -8.62 32.02
C GLN A 117 11.18 -8.12 33.23
N MET A 118 12.00 -7.08 33.03
CA MET A 118 12.76 -6.47 34.12
C MET A 118 11.83 -5.74 35.11
N LEU A 119 10.84 -5.01 34.62
CA LEU A 119 9.86 -4.31 35.46
C LEU A 119 8.95 -5.29 36.21
N GLN A 120 8.49 -6.37 35.58
CA GLN A 120 7.73 -7.41 36.24
C GLN A 120 8.55 -8.11 37.34
N ALA A 121 9.85 -8.35 37.10
CA ALA A 121 10.74 -8.97 38.09
C ALA A 121 11.07 -8.03 39.26
N LEU A 122 11.22 -6.72 39.02
CA LEU A 122 11.60 -5.73 40.05
C LEU A 122 10.40 -5.18 40.83
N LEU A 123 9.23 -5.03 40.20
CA LEU A 123 8.06 -4.35 40.77
C LEU A 123 6.86 -5.26 40.99
N GLY A 124 7.01 -6.56 40.68
CA GLY A 124 5.96 -7.57 40.85
C GLY A 124 4.70 -7.28 40.05
N SER A 125 3.55 -7.73 40.54
CA SER A 125 2.25 -7.59 39.86
C SER A 125 1.69 -6.16 39.84
N LYS A 126 2.27 -5.22 40.59
CA LYS A 126 1.70 -3.88 40.82
C LYS A 126 1.78 -2.97 39.59
N HIS A 127 2.71 -3.24 38.66
CA HIS A 127 2.89 -2.49 37.41
C HIS A 127 2.86 -3.42 36.20
N LYS A 128 1.87 -4.32 36.12
CA LYS A 128 1.61 -5.09 34.91
C LYS A 128 0.90 -4.22 33.86
N VAL A 129 1.63 -3.24 33.32
CA VAL A 129 1.19 -2.51 32.12
C VAL A 129 1.61 -3.37 30.93
N SER A 130 0.71 -4.19 30.41
CA SER A 130 0.93 -4.81 29.10
C SER A 130 0.99 -3.67 28.08
N LEU A 131 2.19 -3.37 27.55
CA LEU A 131 2.36 -2.50 26.39
C LEU A 131 1.91 -3.19 25.08
N ASP A 132 0.94 -4.10 25.18
CA ASP A 132 0.27 -4.65 24.03
C ASP A 132 -0.65 -3.56 23.48
N LEU A 133 -0.32 -3.07 22.28
CA LEU A 133 -1.15 -2.13 21.53
C LEU A 133 -2.62 -2.60 21.44
N ARG A 134 -2.84 -3.92 21.49
CA ARG A 134 -4.13 -4.60 21.42
C ARG A 134 -4.96 -4.50 22.71
N ALA A 135 -4.31 -4.40 23.87
CA ALA A 135 -5.01 -4.30 25.16
C ALA A 135 -5.60 -2.90 25.40
N ASN A 136 -5.08 -1.87 24.71
CA ASN A 136 -5.55 -0.49 24.78
C ASN A 136 -6.64 -0.16 23.74
N LEU A 137 -6.93 -1.08 22.81
CA LEU A 137 -8.07 -0.96 21.91
C LEU A 137 -9.31 -1.48 22.65
N LYS A 138 -10.37 -0.67 22.73
CA LYS A 138 -11.65 -1.08 23.32
C LYS A 138 -12.16 -2.34 22.59
N GLN A 139 -12.11 -3.48 23.27
CA GLN A 139 -12.88 -4.66 22.88
C GLN A 139 -14.36 -4.24 22.93
N VAL A 140 -15.08 -4.34 21.81
CA VAL A 140 -16.53 -4.13 21.81
C VAL A 140 -17.12 -5.13 22.79
N LYS A 141 -17.53 -4.64 23.96
CA LYS A 141 -18.20 -5.46 24.97
C LYS A 141 -19.52 -5.93 24.35
N LYS A 142 -19.55 -7.19 23.93
CA LYS A 142 -20.80 -7.95 23.95
C LYS A 142 -21.07 -8.23 25.44
N GLU A 143 -21.69 -7.27 26.11
CA GLU A 143 -22.19 -7.46 27.46
C GLU A 143 -23.23 -8.58 27.39
N VAL A 144 -22.85 -9.79 27.80
CA VAL A 144 -23.83 -10.79 28.22
C VAL A 144 -24.34 -10.28 29.55
N LYS A 145 -25.30 -9.36 29.46
CA LYS A 145 -26.16 -8.97 30.56
C LYS A 145 -27.17 -10.10 30.70
N GLU A 146 -26.90 -11.03 31.63
CA GLU A 146 -27.94 -11.86 32.23
C GLU A 146 -28.86 -10.91 33.01
N GLU A 147 -29.81 -10.29 32.33
CA GLU A 147 -30.97 -9.64 32.93
C GLU A 147 -32.05 -9.47 31.84
N SER A 148 -33.15 -10.23 32.04
CA SER A 148 -34.45 -10.16 31.37
C SER A 148 -34.48 -10.31 29.83
N ALA A 149 -34.58 -11.56 29.37
CA ALA A 149 -35.02 -11.93 28.03
C ALA A 149 -36.53 -11.63 27.77
N GLU A 150 -37.14 -10.69 28.50
CA GLU A 150 -38.57 -10.36 28.45
C GLU A 150 -38.88 -9.04 27.72
N GLN A 151 -37.85 -8.30 27.26
CA GLN A 151 -38.03 -6.99 26.61
C GLN A 151 -37.58 -6.95 25.14
N VAL A 152 -37.53 -8.11 24.47
CA VAL A 152 -37.52 -8.18 23.01
C VAL A 152 -38.89 -8.69 22.59
N GLY A 153 -39.77 -7.74 22.28
CA GLY A 153 -41.16 -8.02 21.92
C GLY A 153 -41.28 -9.13 20.88
N ASP A 154 -42.20 -10.05 21.14
CA ASP A 154 -42.59 -11.12 20.22
C ASP A 154 -43.35 -10.52 19.04
N TRP A 155 -42.75 -10.54 17.85
CA TRP A 155 -43.36 -10.02 16.63
C TRP A 155 -44.22 -11.05 15.90
N ARG A 156 -44.44 -12.23 16.48
CA ARG A 156 -45.42 -13.19 15.96
C ARG A 156 -46.82 -12.80 16.42
N LYS A 157 -47.46 -11.92 15.64
CA LYS A 157 -48.93 -11.89 15.55
C LYS A 157 -49.39 -13.29 15.18
N ASN A 158 -50.00 -13.99 16.13
CA ASN A 158 -50.73 -15.22 15.90
C ASN A 158 -51.91 -14.86 14.98
N ILE A 159 -51.78 -15.14 13.68
CA ILE A 159 -52.90 -15.07 12.75
C ILE A 159 -53.69 -16.36 12.98
N GLU A 160 -54.95 -16.23 13.39
CA GLU A 160 -55.89 -17.34 13.52
C GLU A 160 -56.13 -17.99 12.15
N ASP A 161 -55.28 -18.93 11.75
CA ASP A 161 -55.65 -19.88 10.73
C ASP A 161 -56.66 -20.85 11.34
N LYS A 162 -57.95 -20.55 11.14
CA LYS A 162 -59.08 -21.47 11.39
C LYS A 162 -59.06 -22.67 10.43
N ALA A 163 -57.90 -23.27 10.22
CA ALA A 163 -57.75 -24.53 9.49
C ALA A 163 -57.95 -25.69 10.48
N GLY A 164 -59.16 -26.24 10.54
CA GLY A 164 -59.39 -27.56 11.14
C GLY A 164 -60.48 -27.70 12.20
N MET A 165 -61.37 -26.72 12.40
CA MET A 165 -62.58 -26.91 13.21
C MET A 165 -63.81 -27.23 12.35
N ASP A 166 -63.72 -28.31 11.58
CA ASP A 166 -64.87 -28.93 10.90
C ASP A 166 -65.55 -29.96 11.79
N GLY A 167 -66.08 -29.48 12.92
CA GLY A 167 -66.76 -30.32 13.90
C GLY A 167 -67.54 -29.47 14.89
N ARG A 168 -68.86 -29.73 14.96
CA ARG A 168 -69.79 -29.05 15.88
C ARG A 168 -69.28 -29.16 17.32
N LYS A 169 -68.76 -28.06 17.86
CA LYS A 169 -68.46 -27.96 19.30
C LYS A 169 -69.77 -28.02 20.08
N LYS A 170 -69.96 -29.11 20.82
CA LYS A 170 -70.98 -29.22 21.86
C LYS A 170 -70.54 -28.31 23.01
N MET A 171 -71.17 -27.14 23.13
CA MET A 171 -71.21 -26.40 24.39
C MET A 171 -72.48 -26.89 25.10
N PHE A 172 -72.33 -27.60 26.21
CA PHE A 172 -73.39 -27.70 27.19
C PHE A 172 -72.93 -26.87 28.38
N GLU A 173 -73.59 -25.73 28.54
CA GLU A 173 -73.47 -24.85 29.69
C GLU A 173 -74.18 -25.55 30.87
N SER A 174 -73.44 -25.79 31.94
CA SER A 174 -74.03 -25.97 33.26
C SER A 174 -73.62 -24.75 34.08
N GLU A 175 -74.50 -23.75 34.10
CA GLU A 175 -74.55 -22.75 35.17
C GLU A 175 -74.84 -23.44 36.52
N ALA A 176 -74.41 -22.73 37.56
CA ALA A 176 -74.60 -22.92 39.01
C ALA A 176 -75.77 -23.79 39.48
#